data_AF-A0A7Z8QZF9-F1
#
_entry.id   AF-A0A7Z8QZF9-F1
#
_cell.length_a   1.000
_cell.length_b   1.000
_cell.length_c   1.000
_cell.angle_alpha   90.00
_cell.angle_beta   90.00
_cell.angle_gamma   90.00
#
_symmetry.space_group_name_H-M   'P 1'
#
loop_
_entity.id
_entity.type
_entity.pdbx_description
1 polymer ?
#
loop_
_entity_poly.entity_id
_entity_poly.type
_entity_poly.pdbx_seq_one_letter_code
_entity_poly.pdbx_strand_id
1 'polypeptide(L)'
;MPRLILLLIFLLLTACAQKSTTETQYNNPVIQQTLLTEPERGLLRIDSLQRTALVIGNSDYAGGFSGTPLKNPVKDANDLANALKKLNFQLVNDAPLLDANKQRTGAPCYLTTF
;
A
#
# COMPACT_ATOMS: atom_id res chain seq x y z
N MET A 1 -32.38 42.38 13.37
CA MET A 1 -32.37 41.56 12.14
C MET A 1 -31.11 41.66 11.26
N PRO A 2 -30.25 42.70 11.27
CA PRO A 2 -29.06 42.73 10.37
C PRO A 2 -27.91 41.84 10.86
N ARG A 3 -27.84 41.54 12.17
CA ARG A 3 -26.80 40.68 12.75
C ARG A 3 -26.93 39.21 12.36
N LEU A 4 -28.16 38.72 12.18
CA LEU A 4 -28.42 37.34 11.75
C LEU A 4 -28.01 37.15 10.29
N ILE A 5 -28.30 38.14 9.43
CA ILE A 5 -27.92 38.14 8.02
C ILE A 5 -26.39 38.12 7.88
N LEU A 6 -25.67 38.91 8.68
CA LEU A 6 -24.21 38.94 8.65
C LEU A 6 -23.58 37.57 9.02
N LEU A 7 -24.18 36.85 9.97
CA LEU A 7 -23.72 35.55 10.42
C LEU A 7 -23.97 34.46 9.36
N LEU A 8 -25.09 34.53 8.65
CA LEU A 8 -25.45 33.63 7.55
C LEU A 8 -24.52 33.82 6.33
N ILE A 9 -24.14 35.07 6.02
CA ILE A 9 -23.18 35.39 4.94
C ILE A 9 -21.79 34.84 5.29
N PHE A 10 -21.35 34.96 6.54
CA PHE A 10 -20.05 34.42 6.97
C PHE A 10 -19.97 32.89 6.83
N LEU A 11 -21.08 32.18 7.12
CA LEU A 11 -21.17 30.73 6.99
C LEU A 11 -21.11 30.25 5.52
N LEU A 12 -21.72 31.02 4.61
CA LEU A 12 -21.70 30.74 3.16
C LEU A 12 -20.33 30.96 2.53
N LEU A 13 -19.56 31.95 3.00
CA LEU A 13 -18.22 32.25 2.49
C LEU A 13 -17.18 31.17 2.84
N THR A 14 -17.40 30.37 3.90
CA THR A 14 -16.48 29.30 4.31
C THR A 14 -16.69 27.96 3.61
N ALA A 15 -17.73 27.82 2.77
CA ALA A 15 -18.11 26.53 2.17
C ALA A 15 -17.34 26.14 0.89
N CYS A 16 -16.46 27.01 0.37
CA CYS A 16 -15.68 26.72 -0.83
C CYS A 16 -14.21 26.47 -0.50
N ALA A 17 -13.90 25.24 -0.10
CA ALA A 17 -12.56 24.67 -0.20
C ALA A 17 -12.68 23.18 -0.53
N GLN A 18 -13.13 22.87 -1.75
CA GLN A 18 -13.05 21.51 -2.27
C GLN A 18 -11.61 21.28 -2.70
N LYS A 19 -10.86 20.56 -1.86
CA LYS A 19 -9.55 20.02 -2.22
C LYS A 19 -9.78 19.16 -3.46
N SER A 20 -9.33 19.65 -4.62
CA SER A 20 -9.21 18.86 -5.82
C SER A 20 -8.28 17.71 -5.49
N THR A 21 -8.84 16.51 -5.40
CA THR A 21 -8.06 15.28 -5.48
C THR A 21 -7.40 15.33 -6.86
N THR A 22 -6.10 15.65 -6.88
CA THR A 22 -5.26 15.33 -8.02
C THR A 22 -5.45 13.84 -8.26
N GLU A 23 -6.10 13.48 -9.36
CA GLU A 23 -6.04 12.12 -9.87
C GLU A 23 -4.57 11.79 -10.01
N THR A 24 -4.06 10.95 -9.12
CA THR A 24 -2.77 10.33 -9.31
C THR A 24 -2.90 9.53 -10.59
N GLN A 25 -2.32 10.06 -11.67
CA GLN A 25 -1.99 9.29 -12.85
C GLN A 25 -1.25 8.05 -12.33
N TYR A 26 -1.95 6.92 -12.32
CA TYR A 26 -1.34 5.65 -12.00
C TYR A 26 -0.47 5.31 -13.21
N ASN A 27 0.78 5.75 -13.13
CA ASN A 27 1.87 5.35 -14.00
C ASN A 27 2.16 3.89 -13.70
N ASN A 28 1.19 3.02 -14.00
CA ASN A 28 1.49 1.64 -14.23
C ASN A 28 2.57 1.68 -15.33
N PRO A 29 3.78 1.13 -15.11
CA PRO A 29 4.60 0.80 -16.25
C PRO A 29 3.76 -0.21 -17.03
N VAL A 30 3.01 0.28 -18.03
CA VAL A 30 2.50 -0.53 -19.11
C VAL A 30 3.75 -1.20 -19.62
N ILE A 31 3.86 -2.49 -19.30
CA ILE A 31 4.96 -3.31 -19.80
C ILE A 31 4.84 -3.14 -21.30
N GLN A 32 5.72 -2.33 -21.87
CA GLN A 32 6.05 -2.43 -23.28
C GLN A 32 6.75 -3.76 -23.35
N GLN A 33 5.94 -4.82 -23.43
CA GLN A 33 6.37 -6.11 -23.91
C GLN A 33 6.85 -5.75 -25.30
N THR A 34 8.16 -5.57 -25.47
CA THR A 34 8.76 -5.57 -26.77
C THR A 34 8.37 -6.92 -27.33
N LEU A 35 7.33 -6.93 -28.16
CA LEU A 35 6.83 -8.09 -28.85
C LEU A 35 7.93 -8.46 -29.84
N LEU A 36 8.95 -9.15 -29.33
CA LEU A 36 9.94 -9.80 -30.17
C LEU A 36 9.17 -10.91 -30.87
N THR A 37 8.79 -10.62 -32.11
CA THR A 37 8.40 -11.61 -33.10
C THR A 37 9.50 -12.66 -33.17
N GLU A 38 9.38 -13.74 -32.41
CA GLU A 38 9.91 -15.09 -32.65
C GLU A 38 9.32 -16.03 -31.57
N PRO A 39 8.92 -17.27 -31.91
CA PRO A 39 8.21 -18.17 -31.03
C PRO A 39 9.17 -18.95 -30.12
N GLU A 40 9.91 -18.26 -29.25
CA GLU A 40 10.67 -18.94 -28.21
C GLU A 40 9.86 -18.99 -26.92
N ARG A 41 9.34 -20.18 -26.60
CA ARG A 41 8.62 -20.52 -25.36
C ARG A 41 9.56 -20.52 -24.15
N GLY A 42 10.30 -19.43 -23.94
CA GLY A 42 11.09 -19.16 -22.75
C GLY A 42 10.38 -18.19 -21.82
N LEU A 43 10.54 -18.37 -20.51
CA LEU A 43 10.27 -17.32 -19.53
C LEU A 43 11.26 -16.18 -19.79
N LEU A 44 10.81 -15.11 -20.43
CA LEU A 44 11.59 -13.88 -20.53
C LEU A 44 11.79 -13.33 -19.12
N ARG A 45 13.01 -13.45 -18.60
CA ARG A 45 13.36 -12.90 -17.29
C ARG A 45 13.51 -11.38 -17.45
N ILE A 46 12.54 -10.63 -16.96
CA ILE A 46 12.62 -9.17 -16.91
C ILE A 46 13.54 -8.80 -15.74
N ASP A 47 14.82 -8.64 -16.03
CA ASP A 47 15.87 -8.41 -15.03
C ASP A 47 15.90 -6.98 -14.47
N SER A 48 15.21 -6.04 -15.13
CA SER A 48 15.32 -4.61 -14.84
C SER A 48 14.20 -4.02 -13.98
N LEU A 49 13.19 -4.81 -13.58
CA LEU A 49 12.11 -4.31 -12.73
C LEU A 49 12.43 -4.56 -11.25
N GLN A 50 12.41 -3.48 -10.46
CA GLN A 50 12.46 -3.56 -9.01
C GLN A 50 11.26 -4.37 -8.51
N ARG A 51 11.54 -5.46 -7.79
CA ARG A 51 10.51 -6.34 -7.24
C ARG A 51 10.19 -5.88 -5.83
N THR A 52 8.99 -5.38 -5.59
CA THR A 52 8.58 -4.89 -4.27
C THR A 52 7.56 -5.83 -3.64
N ALA A 53 7.67 -6.07 -2.34
CA ALA A 53 6.73 -6.90 -1.58
C ALA A 53 6.31 -6.24 -0.27
N LEU A 54 5.03 -6.37 0.07
CA LEU A 54 4.49 -6.06 1.39
C LEU A 54 4.19 -7.38 2.10
N VAL A 55 4.77 -7.59 3.28
CA VAL A 55 4.55 -8.79 4.10
C VAL A 55 3.87 -8.36 5.40
N ILE A 56 2.74 -8.99 5.72
CA ILE A 56 1.95 -8.70 6.94
C ILE A 56 1.77 -10.00 7.73
N GLY A 57 2.12 -9.99 9.01
CA GLY A 57 1.97 -11.12 9.93
C GLY A 57 1.19 -10.71 11.17
N ASN A 58 -0.11 -10.99 11.20
CA ASN A 58 -0.99 -10.62 12.31
C ASN A 58 -1.31 -11.86 13.16
N SER A 59 -0.89 -11.84 14.42
CA SER A 59 -1.09 -12.86 15.44
C SER A 59 -2.00 -12.39 16.57
N ASP A 60 -1.91 -11.12 16.97
CA ASP A 60 -2.60 -10.53 18.13
C ASP A 60 -3.95 -9.90 17.76
N TYR A 61 -4.96 -10.75 17.55
CA TYR A 61 -6.32 -10.29 17.34
C TYR A 61 -7.04 -10.08 18.67
N ALA A 62 -7.11 -8.83 19.12
CA ALA A 62 -7.88 -8.45 20.30
C ALA A 62 -9.40 -8.68 20.06
N GLY A 63 -9.95 -9.77 20.60
CA GLY A 63 -11.38 -9.89 20.89
C GLY A 63 -12.33 -10.45 19.82
N GLY A 64 -11.85 -11.27 18.87
CA GLY A 64 -12.71 -11.97 17.88
C GLY A 64 -13.19 -13.37 18.33
N PHE A 65 -14.04 -14.03 17.52
CA PHE A 65 -14.71 -15.33 17.79
C PHE A 65 -13.81 -16.47 18.29
N SER A 66 -12.50 -16.48 17.97
CA SER A 66 -11.57 -17.49 18.50
C SER A 66 -10.87 -17.09 19.81
N GLY A 67 -10.83 -15.79 20.16
CA GLY A 67 -10.21 -15.23 21.38
C GLY A 67 -8.71 -15.46 21.58
N THR A 68 -8.12 -16.44 20.88
CA THR A 68 -6.73 -16.88 21.03
C THR A 68 -5.86 -16.31 19.92
N PRO A 69 -4.68 -15.75 20.26
CA PRO A 69 -3.69 -15.33 19.27
C PRO A 69 -3.30 -16.47 18.32
N LEU A 70 -3.07 -16.12 17.05
CA LEU A 70 -2.55 -17.07 16.07
C LEU A 70 -1.05 -17.26 16.32
N LYS A 71 -0.62 -18.52 16.42
CA LYS A 71 0.77 -18.83 16.82
C LYS A 71 1.83 -18.46 15.78
N ASN A 72 1.53 -18.61 14.50
CA ASN A 72 2.54 -18.60 13.44
C ASN A 72 2.63 -17.35 12.55
N PRO A 73 1.60 -16.51 12.36
CA PRO A 73 1.68 -15.43 11.36
C PRO A 73 2.89 -14.50 11.50
N VAL A 74 3.27 -14.14 12.74
CA VAL A 74 4.49 -13.35 12.98
C VAL A 74 5.76 -14.09 12.54
N LYS A 75 5.86 -15.38 12.85
CA LYS A 75 7.02 -16.21 12.45
C LYS A 75 7.08 -16.36 10.92
N ASP A 76 5.95 -16.67 10.30
CA ASP A 76 5.86 -16.89 8.86
C ASP A 76 6.18 -15.61 8.07
N ALA A 77 5.72 -14.45 8.57
CA ALA A 77 6.04 -13.16 7.98
C ALA A 77 7.55 -12.84 8.02
N ASN A 78 8.22 -13.17 9.14
CA ASN A 78 9.67 -13.00 9.25
C ASN A 78 10.43 -13.95 8.31
N ASP A 79 10.04 -15.22 8.25
CA ASP A 79 10.67 -16.21 7.37
C ASP A 79 10.52 -15.82 5.89
N LEU A 80 9.31 -15.39 5.50
CA LEU A 80 9.02 -14.95 4.14
C LEU A 80 9.76 -13.66 3.79
N ALA A 81 9.78 -12.66 4.68
CA ALA A 81 10.54 -11.42 4.48
C ALA A 81 12.03 -11.70 4.24
N ASN A 82 12.61 -12.62 5.01
CA ASN A 82 14.00 -13.03 4.85
C ASN A 82 14.25 -13.75 3.51
N ALA A 83 13.34 -14.62 3.09
CA ALA A 83 13.43 -15.28 1.79
C ALA A 83 13.34 -14.27 0.63
N LEU A 84 12.39 -13.33 0.72
CA LEU A 84 12.18 -12.29 -0.30
C LEU A 84 13.39 -11.36 -0.42
N LYS A 85 14.01 -10.94 0.69
CA LYS A 85 15.25 -10.16 0.68
C LYS A 85 16.38 -10.89 -0.05
N LYS A 86 16.56 -12.19 0.19
CA LYS A 86 17.57 -13.02 -0.52
C LYS A 86 17.29 -13.12 -2.02
N LEU A 87 16.03 -12.96 -2.42
CA LEU A 87 15.59 -12.91 -3.81
C LEU A 87 15.60 -11.49 -4.38
N ASN A 88 16.25 -10.52 -3.75
CA ASN A 88 16.32 -9.11 -4.18
C ASN A 88 14.95 -8.43 -4.32
N PHE A 89 13.99 -8.78 -3.46
CA PHE A 89 12.80 -7.96 -3.28
C PHE A 89 13.10 -6.79 -2.33
N GLN A 90 12.62 -5.61 -2.70
CA GLN A 90 12.48 -4.50 -1.76
C GLN A 90 11.22 -4.72 -0.91
N LEU A 91 11.36 -4.69 0.41
CA LEU A 91 10.20 -4.73 1.28
C LEU A 91 9.64 -3.33 1.49
N VAL A 92 8.31 -3.20 1.45
CA VAL A 92 7.64 -1.98 1.90
C VAL A 92 7.99 -1.77 3.38
N ASN A 93 8.51 -0.60 3.73
CA ASN A 93 9.03 -0.25 5.07
C ASN A 93 10.23 -1.08 5.54
N ASP A 94 10.98 -1.72 4.62
CA ASP A 94 12.19 -2.51 4.88
C ASP A 94 12.04 -3.72 5.83
N ALA A 95 10.82 -4.02 6.28
CA ALA A 95 10.50 -5.06 7.25
C ALA A 95 9.04 -5.55 7.10
N PRO A 96 8.70 -6.76 7.58
CA PRO A 96 7.32 -7.19 7.66
C PRO A 96 6.53 -6.31 8.67
N LEU A 97 5.27 -6.05 8.35
CA LEU A 97 4.33 -5.41 9.28
C LEU A 97 3.72 -6.46 10.19
N LEU A 98 4.04 -6.39 11.48
CA LEU A 98 3.54 -7.33 12.49
C LEU A 98 2.38 -6.71 13.28
N ASP A 99 1.34 -7.51 13.52
CA ASP A 99 0.16 -7.12 14.32
C ASP A 99 -0.40 -5.74 13.92
N ALA A 100 -0.48 -5.51 12.61
CA ALA A 100 -0.90 -4.26 12.04
C ALA A 100 -2.42 -4.10 12.15
N ASN A 101 -2.86 -3.00 12.78
CA ASN A 101 -4.26 -2.61 12.81
C ASN A 101 -4.76 -2.14 11.42
N LYS A 102 -6.07 -1.90 11.30
CA LYS A 102 -6.72 -1.48 10.04
C LYS A 102 -6.10 -0.21 9.42
N GLN A 103 -5.62 0.72 10.25
CA GLN A 103 -4.98 1.95 9.76
C GLN A 103 -3.60 1.66 9.14
N ARG A 104 -2.86 0.71 9.70
CA ARG A 104 -1.52 0.33 9.21
C ARG A 104 -1.57 -0.59 7.99
N THR A 105 -2.60 -1.41 7.85
CA THR A 105 -2.84 -2.23 6.65
C THR A 105 -3.50 -1.44 5.51
N GLY A 106 -4.30 -0.43 5.83
CA GLY A 106 -4.92 0.48 4.86
C GLY A 106 -4.08 1.72 4.52
N ALA A 107 -2.91 1.89 5.13
CA ALA A 107 -2.01 2.97 4.77
C ALA A 107 -1.55 2.75 3.33
N PRO A 108 -1.65 3.76 2.45
CA PRO A 108 -1.10 3.64 1.10
C PRO A 108 0.39 3.31 1.24
N CYS A 109 0.85 2.30 0.52
CA CYS A 109 2.27 2.03 0.32
C CYS A 109 2.86 3.28 -0.34
N TYR A 110 3.31 4.24 0.46
CA TYR A 110 4.19 5.30 -0.02
C TYR A 110 5.50 4.60 -0.35
N LEU A 111 5.61 4.17 -1.61
CA LEU A 111 6.88 3.91 -2.26
C LEU A 111 7.67 5.21 -2.13
N THR A 112 8.53 5.29 -1.13
CA THR A 112 9.53 6.33 -1.03
C THR A 112 10.39 6.21 -2.28
N THR A 113 10.20 7.18 -3.17
CA THR A 113 10.95 7.35 -4.41
C THR A 113 12.42 7.53 -4.04
N PHE A 114 13.29 6.70 -4.60
CA PHE A 114 14.74 6.95 -4.63
C PHE A 114 15.06 7.87 -5.80
#